data_AF-A0A833ECQ6-F1
#
_entry.id   AF-A0A833ECQ6-F1
#
_cell.length_a   1.000
_cell.length_b   1.000
_cell.length_c   1.000
_cell.angle_alpha   90.00
_cell.angle_beta   90.00
_cell.angle_gamma   90.00
#
_symmetry.space_group_name_H-M   'P 1'
#
loop_
_entity.id
_entity.type
_entity.pdbx_description
1 polymer ?
#
loop_
_entity_poly.entity_id
_entity_poly.type
_entity_poly.pdbx_seq_one_letter_code
_entity_poly.pdbx_strand_id
1 'polypeptide(L)' 'MKLLIYGVGGMGSFFRDFFYSRGYDVAGYDIIKEKSDIEIEEIGKFDVIFLCTPMDAISDALDKIK' A
#
# COMPACT_ATOMS: atom_id res chain seq x y z
N MET A 1 9.99 11.54 -0.30
CA MET A 1 8.90 10.96 -1.08
C MET A 1 8.50 9.67 -0.39
N LYS A 2 7.26 9.60 0.11
CA LYS A 2 6.69 8.48 0.85
C LYS A 2 5.80 7.66 -0.06
N LEU A 3 6.07 6.36 -0.12
CA LEU A 3 5.36 5.41 -0.97
C LEU A 3 4.46 4.51 -0.10
N LEU A 4 3.23 4.29 -0.55
CA LEU A 4 2.34 3.32 0.06
C LEU A 4 2.09 2.17 -0.91
N ILE A 5 2.20 0.93 -0.44
CA ILE A 5 1.70 -0.25 -1.15
C ILE A 5 0.34 -0.61 -0.56
N TYR A 6 -0.74 -0.41 -1.33
CA TYR A 6 -2.10 -0.77 -0.93
C TYR A 6 -2.43 -2.19 -1.45
N GLY A 7 -2.47 -3.16 -0.54
CA GLY A 7 -2.55 -4.59 -0.83
C GLY A 7 -1.19 -5.26 -0.73
N VAL A 8 -0.89 -5.86 0.42
CA VAL A 8 0.40 -6.49 0.76
C VAL A 8 0.30 -8.02 0.52
N GLY A 9 -0.18 -8.37 -0.68
CA GLY A 9 -0.14 -9.72 -1.22
C GLY A 9 1.23 -10.05 -1.84
N GLY A 10 1.32 -11.11 -2.64
CA GLY A 10 2.59 -11.52 -3.27
C GLY A 10 3.26 -10.40 -4.09
N MET A 11 2.51 -9.72 -4.97
CA MET A 11 3.04 -8.59 -5.74
C MET A 11 3.32 -7.37 -4.87
N GLY A 12 2.44 -7.06 -3.91
CA GLY A 12 2.59 -5.91 -3.03
C GLY A 12 3.86 -6.00 -2.17
N SER A 13 4.09 -7.15 -1.53
CA SER A 13 5.31 -7.36 -0.74
C SER A 13 6.57 -7.26 -1.60
N PHE A 14 6.56 -7.81 -2.80
CA PHE A 14 7.68 -7.67 -3.74
C PHE A 14 7.98 -6.20 -4.07
N PHE A 15 6.96 -5.40 -4.36
CA PHE A 15 7.16 -3.97 -4.61
C PHE A 15 7.62 -3.22 -3.37
N ARG A 16 7.07 -3.53 -2.19
CA ARG A 16 7.50 -2.95 -0.92
C ARG A 16 8.99 -3.16 -0.71
N ASP A 17 9.44 -4.42 -0.81
CA ASP A 17 10.84 -4.78 -0.60
C ASP A 17 11.74 -4.17 -1.68
N PHE A 18 11.26 -4.11 -2.93
CA PHE A 18 11.97 -3.46 -4.03
C PHE A 18 12.20 -1.96 -3.73
N PHE A 19 11.15 -1.20 -3.41
CA PHE A 19 11.28 0.22 -3.12
C PHE A 19 12.10 0.48 -1.85
N TYR A 20 11.90 -0.34 -0.81
CA TYR A 20 12.70 -0.28 0.40
C TYR A 20 14.19 -0.47 0.10
N SER A 21 14.55 -1.46 -0.72
CA SER A 21 15.94 -1.71 -1.11
C SER A 21 16.60 -0.55 -1.88
N ARG A 22 15.79 0.34 -2.48
CA ARG A 22 16.24 1.54 -3.19
C ARG A 22 16.32 2.78 -2.29
N GLY A 23 16.02 2.64 -1.00
CA GLY A 23 16.09 3.72 -0.01
C GLY A 23 14.87 4.63 0.03
N TYR A 24 13.73 4.21 -0.54
CA TYR A 24 12.47 4.94 -0.37
C TYR A 24 11.87 4.68 1.01
N ASP A 25 11.21 5.71 1.55
CA ASP A 25 10.31 5.57 2.71
C ASP A 25 9.02 4.92 2.22
N VAL A 26 8.84 3.62 2.51
CA VAL A 26 7.74 2.81 2.01
C VAL A 26 7.03 2.11 3.16
N ALA A 27 5.69 2.13 3.13
CA ALA A 27 4.84 1.36 4.03
C ALA A 27 3.86 0.49 3.23
N GLY A 28 3.35 -0.56 3.86
CA GLY A 28 2.25 -1.38 3.34
C GLY A 28 0.96 -1.11 4.10
N TYR A 29 -0.15 -1.05 3.38
CA TYR A 29 -1.49 -1.15 3.94
C TYR A 29 -2.19 -2.38 3.38
N ASP A 30 -2.83 -3.18 4.24
CA ASP A 30 -3.67 -4.30 3.81
C ASP A 30 -4.95 -4.35 4.65
N ILE A 31 -6.02 -4.91 4.07
CA ILE A 31 -7.26 -5.17 4.80
C ILE A 31 -7.04 -6.17 5.95
N ILE A 32 -6.04 -7.05 5.82
CA ILE A 32 -5.58 -7.95 6.87
C ILE A 32 -4.60 -7.19 7.76
N LYS A 33 -5.04 -6.79 8.96
CA LYS A 33 -4.28 -5.97 9.91
C LYS A 33 -2.86 -6.48 10.19
N GLU A 34 -2.67 -7.81 10.24
CA GLU A 34 -1.38 -8.46 10.46
C GLU A 34 -0.34 -8.19 9.37
N LYS A 35 -0.78 -7.76 8.18
CA LYS A 35 0.07 -7.42 7.03
C LYS A 35 0.24 -5.92 6.83
N SER A 36 -0.42 -5.11 7.65
CA SER A 36 -0.47 -3.67 7.53
C SER A 36 0.57 -3.03 8.44
N ASP A 37 1.40 -2.15 7.89
CA ASP A 37 2.38 -1.37 8.66
C ASP A 37 1.75 -0.09 9.26
N ILE A 38 0.59 0.32 8.73
CA ILE A 38 -0.14 1.54 9.10
C ILE A 38 -1.64 1.29 9.24
N GLU A 39 -2.34 2.24 9.86
CA GLU A 39 -3.81 2.30 9.83
C GLU A 39 -4.33 3.09 8.60
N ILE A 40 -5.61 2.91 8.26
CA ILE A 40 -6.21 3.49 7.05
C ILE A 40 -6.22 5.03 7.05
N GLU A 41 -6.34 5.64 8.23
CA GLU A 41 -6.36 7.09 8.41
C GLU A 41 -5.00 7.73 8.10
N GLU A 42 -3.93 6.92 8.03
CA GLU A 42 -2.57 7.38 7.77
C GLU A 42 -2.22 7.42 6.29
N ILE A 43 -3.07 6.86 5.41
CA ILE A 43 -2.86 6.78 3.96
C ILE A 43 -2.63 8.17 3.36
N GLY A 44 -3.32 9.20 3.86
CA GLY A 44 -3.18 10.58 3.40
C GLY A 44 -1.79 11.21 3.65
N LYS A 45 -0.89 10.54 4.38
CA LYS A 45 0.48 11.01 4.64
C LYS A 45 1.47 10.63 3.50
N PHE A 46 1.02 9.86 2.51
CA PHE A 46 1.87 9.32 1.45
C PHE A 46 1.74 10.11 0.14
N ASP A 47 2.86 10.27 -0.57
CA ASP A 47 2.91 11.05 -1.81
C ASP A 47 2.42 10.24 -3.02
N VAL A 48 2.65 8.93 -3.01
CA VAL A 48 2.29 8.00 -4.09
C VAL A 48 1.76 6.71 -3.50
N ILE A 49 0.65 6.21 -4.04
CA ILE A 49 0.01 4.96 -3.63
C ILE A 49 0.04 3.98 -4.80
N PHE A 50 0.65 2.82 -4.59
CA PHE A 50 0.60 1.69 -5.51
C PHE A 50 -0.55 0.76 -5.10
N LEU A 51 -1.61 0.74 -5.89
CA LEU A 51 -2.73 -0.19 -5.74
C LEU A 51 -2.36 -1.56 -6.28
N CYS A 52 -2.12 -2.49 -5.37
CA CYS A 52 -1.78 -3.89 -5.61
C CYS A 52 -2.92 -4.83 -5.18
N THR A 53 -4.15 -4.46 -5.49
CA THR A 53 -5.36 -5.25 -5.22
C THR A 53 -5.83 -5.99 -6.48
N PRO A 54 -6.65 -7.05 -6.33
CA PRO A 54 -7.36 -7.66 -7.45
C PRO A 54 -8.15 -6.63 -8.26
N MET A 55 -8.25 -6.83 -9.58
CA MET A 55 -8.86 -5.86 -10.51
C MET A 55 -10.31 -5.50 -10.14
N ASP A 56 -11.07 -6.48 -9.66
CA ASP A 56 -12.44 -6.35 -9.18
C ASP A 56 -12.56 -5.52 -7.89
N ALA A 57 -11.49 -5.42 -7.10
CA ALA A 57 -11.45 -4.69 -5.84
C ALA A 57 -10.82 -3.28 -5.96
N ILE A 58 -10.42 -2.84 -7.17
CA ILE A 58 -9.78 -1.53 -7.35
C ILE A 58 -10.75 -0.39 -7.02
N SER A 59 -12.02 -0.48 -7.44
CA SER A 59 -13.00 0.57 -7.19
C SER A 59 -13.22 0.78 -5.68
N ASP A 60 -13.44 -0.31 -4.96
CA ASP A 60 -13.63 -0.29 -3.50
C ASP A 60 -12.40 0.26 -2.76
N ALA A 61 -11.21 -0.08 -3.23
CA ALA A 61 -9.97 0.43 -2.67
C ALA A 61 -9.85 1.95 -2.89
N LEU A 62 -10.19 2.45 -4.07
CA LEU A 62 -10.17 3.88 -4.37
C LEU A 62 -11.17 4.68 -3.52
N ASP A 63 -12.36 4.14 -3.28
CA ASP A 63 -13.36 4.79 -2.44
C ASP A 63 -12.96 4.85 -0.96
N LYS A 64 -12.09 3.93 -0.51
CA LYS A 64 -11.50 3.95 0.84
C LYS A 64 -10.30 4.89 0.98
N ILE A 65 -9.65 5.25 -0.13
CA ILE A 65 -8.47 6.13 -0.14
C ILE A 65 -8.88 7.61 -0.18
N LYS A 66 -10.08 7.92 -0.70
CA LYS A 66 -10.65 9.29 -0.72
C LYS A 66 -10.93 9.83 0.68
#